data_AF-A0A511VAH1-F1
#
_entry.id   AF-A0A511VAH1-F1
#
_cell.length_a   1.000
_cell.length_b   1.000
_cell.length_c   1.000
_cell.angle_alpha   90.00
_cell.angle_beta   90.00
_cell.angle_gamma   90.00
#
_symmetry.space_group_name_H-M   'P 1'
#
loop_
_entity.id
_entity.type
_entity.pdbx_description
1 polymer ?
#
loop_
_entity_poly.entity_id
_entity_poly.type
_entity_poly.pdbx_seq_one_letter_code
_entity_poly.pdbx_strand_id
1 'polypeptide(L)'
;MPAPMKYDWPVAEAAFVYAPDGEPYVTLKTISMQFGIPYQTVRRYAAKRNWTEKRINYICPLRIKEQLRKTNNPYVAEALRERLKCYKSRQKHTFG
;
A
#
# COMPACT_ATOMS: atom_id res chain seq x y z
N MET A 1 14.72 22.26 17.15
CA MET A 1 15.53 21.20 16.52
C MET A 1 14.72 19.91 16.57
N PRO A 2 14.19 19.37 15.46
CA PRO A 2 13.55 18.05 15.51
C PRO A 2 14.61 17.02 15.89
N ALA A 3 14.28 16.12 16.83
CA ALA A 3 15.19 15.07 17.28
C ALA A 3 15.68 14.24 16.07
N PRO A 4 16.95 13.78 16.06
CA PRO A 4 17.45 12.94 14.99
C PRO A 4 16.54 11.73 14.84
N MET A 5 16.00 11.54 13.63
CA MET A 5 15.16 10.38 13.34
C MET A 5 16.04 9.14 13.44
N LYS A 6 15.86 8.38 14.51
CA LYS A 6 16.60 7.13 14.79
C LYS A 6 16.45 6.07 13.68
N TYR A 7 15.42 6.18 12.84
CA TYR A 7 15.12 5.24 11.76
C TYR A 7 14.65 5.98 10.51
N ASP A 8 15.02 5.45 9.34
CA ASP A 8 14.54 5.90 8.03
C ASP A 8 13.10 5.41 7.75
N TRP A 9 12.15 6.04 8.42
CA TRP A 9 10.73 5.76 8.26
C TRP A 9 10.19 5.89 6.83
N PRO A 10 10.60 6.89 6.02
CA PRO A 10 10.13 7.00 4.63
C PRO A 10 10.49 5.79 3.77
N VAL A 11 11.71 5.25 3.98
CA VAL A 11 12.19 4.08 3.24
C VAL A 11 11.46 2.82 3.69
N ALA A 12 11.28 2.64 5.00
CA ALA A 12 10.52 1.52 5.56
C ALA A 12 9.04 1.55 5.12
N GLU A 13 8.43 2.74 5.05
CA GLU A 13 7.07 2.92 4.54
C GLU A 13 6.98 2.55 3.06
N ALA A 14 7.89 3.06 2.23
CA ALA A 14 7.93 2.76 0.81
C ALA A 14 8.09 1.25 0.56
N ALA A 15 8.98 0.60 1.30
CA ALA A 15 9.22 -0.84 1.22
C ALA A 15 7.98 -1.68 1.59
N PHE A 16 7.11 -1.18 2.48
CA PHE A 16 5.85 -1.88 2.82
C PHE A 16 4.70 -1.54 1.86
N VAL A 17 4.51 -0.25 1.56
CA VAL A 17 3.35 0.26 0.83
C VAL A 17 3.45 -0.06 -0.66
N TYR A 18 4.65 0.06 -1.24
CA TYR A 18 4.90 -0.17 -2.66
C TYR A 18 5.45 -1.56 -2.96
N ALA A 19 5.48 -2.46 -1.96
CA ALA A 19 5.82 -3.85 -2.18
C ALA A 19 4.91 -4.44 -3.27
N PRO A 20 5.47 -5.09 -4.30
CA PRO A 20 4.68 -5.77 -5.31
C PRO A 20 3.79 -6.84 -4.66
N ASP A 21 2.59 -7.03 -5.19
CA ASP A 21 1.67 -8.09 -4.76
C ASP A 21 2.19 -9.42 -5.33
N GLY A 22 3.19 -9.99 -4.66
CA GLY A 22 3.79 -11.29 -4.97
C GLY A 22 4.20 -12.00 -3.68
N GLU A 23 4.26 -13.32 -3.72
CA GLU A 23 4.91 -14.04 -2.62
C GLU A 23 6.42 -13.75 -2.60
N PRO A 24 7.03 -13.58 -1.43
CA PRO A 24 6.42 -13.67 -0.11
C PRO A 24 5.74 -12.36 0.34
N TYR A 25 4.57 -12.48 0.98
CA TYR A 25 3.82 -11.36 1.57
C TYR A 25 4.72 -10.48 2.45
N VAL A 26 5.01 -9.26 2.01
CA VAL A 26 5.72 -8.28 2.85
C VAL A 26 4.88 -7.97 4.07
N THR A 27 5.36 -8.34 5.26
CA THR A 27 4.69 -8.07 6.53
C THR A 27 5.43 -6.99 7.32
N LEU A 28 4.75 -6.36 8.29
CA LEU A 28 5.41 -5.42 9.23
C LEU A 28 6.57 -6.08 9.99
N LYS A 29 6.51 -7.40 10.22
CA LYS A 29 7.61 -8.18 10.81
C LYS A 29 8.80 -8.28 9.85
N THR A 30 8.55 -8.41 8.55
CA THR A 30 9.62 -8.40 7.53
C THR A 30 10.32 -7.04 7.50
N ILE A 31 9.55 -5.95 7.54
CA ILE A 31 10.10 -4.57 7.63
C ILE A 31 10.91 -4.39 8.92
N SER A 32 10.43 -4.91 10.04
CA SER A 32 11.15 -4.82 11.31
C SER A 32 12.51 -5.50 11.22
N MET A 33 12.59 -6.69 10.61
CA MET A 33 13.84 -7.41 10.41
C MET A 33 14.75 -6.70 9.41
N GLN A 34 14.21 -6.26 8.27
CA GLN A 34 14.96 -5.65 7.18
C GLN A 34 15.63 -4.34 7.58
N PHE A 35 14.96 -3.52 8.39
CA PHE A 35 15.45 -2.20 8.81
C PHE A 35 16.03 -2.20 10.24
N GLY A 36 16.09 -3.36 10.90
CA GLY A 36 16.56 -3.47 12.29
C GLY A 36 15.70 -2.69 13.30
N ILE A 37 14.44 -2.43 12.96
CA ILE A 37 13.52 -1.65 13.80
C ILE A 37 12.73 -2.62 14.67
N PRO A 38 12.55 -2.35 15.98
CA PRO A 38 11.69 -3.18 16.81
C PRO A 38 10.27 -3.27 16.25
N TYR A 39 9.71 -4.48 16.16
CA TYR A 39 8.39 -4.73 15.56
C TYR A 39 7.29 -3.85 16.17
N GLN A 40 7.30 -3.67 17.49
CA GLN A 40 6.32 -2.82 18.18
C GLN A 40 6.39 -1.36 17.73
N THR A 41 7.59 -0.85 17.45
CA THR A 41 7.81 0.51 16.95
C THR A 41 7.29 0.64 15.53
N VAL A 42 7.60 -0.32 14.65
CA VAL A 42 7.06 -0.36 13.28
C VAL A 42 5.53 -0.39 13.32
N ARG A 43 4.94 -1.23 14.16
CA ARG A 43 3.47 -1.38 14.27
C ARG A 43 2.79 -0.08 14.70
N ARG A 44 3.34 0.62 15.71
CA ARG A 44 2.83 1.92 16.16
C ARG A 44 2.95 3.00 15.08
N TYR A 45 4.08 3.05 14.39
CA TYR A 45 4.30 4.02 13.32
C TYR A 45 3.40 3.77 12.12
N ALA A 46 3.30 2.51 11.68
CA ALA A 46 2.46 2.08 10.58
C ALA A 46 0.97 2.37 10.84
N ALA A 47 0.50 2.15 12.07
CA ALA A 47 -0.86 2.52 12.47
C ALA A 47 -1.07 4.04 12.43
N LYS A 48 -0.14 4.83 12.98
CA LYS A 48 -0.22 6.30 12.98
C LYS A 48 -0.24 6.91 11.57
N ARG A 49 0.41 6.25 10.60
CA ARG A 49 0.55 6.71 9.22
C ARG A 49 -0.37 5.97 8.23
N ASN A 50 -1.28 5.14 8.72
CA ASN A 50 -2.23 4.36 7.92
C ASN A 50 -1.57 3.56 6.79
N TRP A 51 -0.43 2.90 7.07
CA TRP A 51 0.33 2.15 6.06
C TRP A 51 -0.51 1.07 5.35
N THR A 52 -1.38 0.38 6.08
CA THR A 52 -2.28 -0.64 5.52
C THR A 52 -3.24 -0.03 4.50
N GLU A 53 -3.83 1.12 4.82
CA GLU A 53 -4.75 1.81 3.91
C GLU A 53 -4.01 2.32 2.66
N LYS A 54 -2.83 2.92 2.84
CA LYS A 54 -1.97 3.35 1.73
C LYS A 54 -1.60 2.17 0.82
N ARG A 55 -1.25 1.03 1.41
CA ARG A 55 -0.93 -0.19 0.66
C ARG A 55 -2.14 -0.70 -0.11
N ILE A 56 -3.33 -0.74 0.50
CA ILE A 56 -4.58 -1.13 -0.18
C ILE A 56 -4.86 -0.19 -1.36
N ASN A 57 -4.74 1.12 -1.15
CA ASN A 57 -4.93 2.12 -2.20
C ASN A 57 -3.91 2.00 -3.35
N TYR A 58 -2.70 1.52 -3.07
CA TYR A 58 -1.69 1.26 -4.10
C TYR A 58 -1.92 -0.06 -4.84
N ILE A 59 -2.17 -1.15 -4.10
CA ILE A 59 -2.25 -2.51 -4.63
C ILE A 59 -3.58 -2.80 -5.34
N CYS A 60 -4.72 -2.38 -4.76
CA CYS A 60 -6.04 -2.64 -5.34
C CYS A 60 -6.18 -2.19 -6.80
N PRO A 61 -5.78 -0.97 -7.21
CA PRO A 61 -5.86 -0.58 -8.61
C PRO A 61 -4.92 -1.38 -9.51
N LEU A 62 -3.77 -1.85 -9.01
CA LEU A 62 -2.86 -2.73 -9.77
C LEU A 62 -3.49 -4.11 -9.98
N ARG A 63 -4.07 -4.71 -8.94
CA ARG A 63 -4.83 -5.97 -9.03
C ARG A 63 -6.02 -5.87 -9.98
N ILE A 64 -6.80 -4.79 -9.90
CA ILE A 64 -7.94 -4.56 -10.79
C ILE A 64 -7.47 -4.44 -12.25
N LYS A 65 -6.37 -3.72 -12.51
CA LYS A 65 -5.77 -3.62 -13.85
C LYS A 65 -5.30 -4.99 -14.36
N GLU A 66 -4.71 -5.81 -13.50
CA GLU A 66 -4.29 -7.16 -13.89
C GLU A 66 -5.48 -8.06 -14.20
N GLN A 67 -6.53 -8.02 -13.38
CA GLN A 67 -7.77 -8.75 -13.63
C GLN A 67 -8.46 -8.29 -14.92
N LEU A 68 -8.43 -6.98 -15.23
CA LEU A 68 -8.92 -6.44 -16.50
C LEU A 68 -8.15 -6.98 -17.70
N ARG A 69 -6.84 -7.22 -17.58
CA ARG A 69 -6.04 -7.83 -18.66
C ARG A 69 -6.38 -9.31 -18.88
N LYS A 70 -6.76 -10.01 -17.81
CA LYS A 70 -7.10 -11.45 -17.84
C LYS A 70 -8.57 -11.72 -18.18
N THR A 71 -9.44 -10.73 -18.01
CA THR A 71 -10.89 -10.85 -18.22
C THR A 71 -11.25 -10.68 -19.69
N ASN A 72 -11.96 -11.67 -20.24
CA ASN A 72 -12.60 -11.58 -21.56
C ASN A 72 -14.10 -11.21 -21.50
N ASN A 73 -14.71 -11.21 -20.31
CA ASN A 73 -16.12 -10.90 -20.13
C ASN A 73 -16.34 -9.37 -20.03
N PRO A 74 -17.12 -8.75 -20.95
CA PRO A 74 -17.31 -7.29 -20.98
C PRO A 74 -18.03 -6.74 -19.75
N TYR A 75 -18.99 -7.47 -19.17
CA TYR A 75 -19.72 -7.05 -17.97
C TYR A 75 -18.82 -7.03 -16.74
N VAL A 76 -17.97 -8.04 -16.60
CA VAL A 76 -16.96 -8.10 -15.52
C VAL A 76 -15.93 -6.98 -15.71
N ALA A 77 -15.52 -6.71 -16.95
CA ALA A 77 -14.60 -5.62 -17.25
C ALA A 77 -15.20 -4.24 -16.94
N GLU A 78 -16.49 -4.03 -17.18
CA GLU A 78 -17.19 -2.78 -16.84
C GLU A 78 -17.23 -2.55 -15.33
N ALA A 79 -17.66 -3.56 -14.55
CA ALA A 79 -17.69 -3.48 -13.09
C ALA A 79 -16.29 -3.21 -12.48
N LEU A 80 -15.23 -3.83 -13.03
CA LEU A 80 -13.85 -3.59 -12.62
C LEU A 80 -13.39 -2.15 -12.95
N ARG A 81 -13.80 -1.60 -14.10
CA ARG A 81 -13.51 -0.20 -14.47
C ARG A 81 -14.20 0.80 -13.55
N GLU A 82 -15.45 0.55 -13.19
CA GLU A 82 -16.17 1.39 -12.21
C GLU A 82 -15.48 1.36 -10.85
N ARG A 83 -15.09 0.16 -10.38
CA ARG A 83 -14.34 0.01 -9.14
C ARG A 83 -13.02 0.78 -9.18
N LEU A 84 -12.31 0.77 -10.31
CA LEU A 84 -11.09 1.56 -10.51
C LEU A 84 -11.34 3.08 -10.46
N LYS A 85 -12.47 3.55 -11.00
CA LYS A 85 -12.86 4.98 -10.93
C LYS A 85 -13.06 5.42 -9.48
N CYS A 86 -13.72 4.62 -8.64
CA CYS A 86 -13.92 4.95 -7.22
C CYS A 86 -12.60 5.14 -6.46
N TYR A 87 -11.60 4.29 -6.69
CA TYR A 87 -10.28 4.45 -6.07
C TYR A 87 -9.56 5.73 -6.53
N LYS A 88 -9.64 6.07 -7.83
CA LYS A 88 -9.05 7.30 -8.37
C LYS A 88 -9.71 8.57 -7.81
N SER A 89 -11.03 8.56 -7.62
CA SER A 89 -11.76 9.69 -7.04
C SER A 89 -11.41 9.91 -5.56
N ARG A 90 -11.21 8.82 -4.80
CA ARG A 90 -10.78 8.88 -3.38
C ARG A 90 -9.38 9.49 -3.21
N GLN A 91 -8.47 9.19 -4.13
CA GLN A 91 -7.12 9.76 -4.14
C GLN A 91 -7.08 11.27 -4.45
N LYS A 92 -8.04 11.77 -5.25
CA LYS A 92 -8.12 13.21 -5.57
C LYS A 92 -8.67 14.05 -4.42
N HIS A 93 -9.49 13.47 -3.54
CA HIS A 93 -10.11 14.17 -2.41
C HIS A 93 -9.21 14.26 -1.16
N THR A 94 -8.04 13.62 -1.15
CA THR A 94 -7.09 13.60 -0.02
C THR A 94 -5.96 14.63 -0.16
N PHE A 95 -5.98 15.44 -1.22
CA PHE A 95 -5.05 16.56 -1.47
C PHE A 95 -5.80 17.91 -1.65
N GLY A 96 -6.94 18.08 -0.97
CA GLY A 96 -7.67 19.35 -0.88
C GLY A 96 -7.45 20.01 0.47
#